data_AF-A0A6V7K172-F1
#
_entry.id   AF-A0A6V7K172-F1
#
_cell.length_a   1.000
_cell.length_b   1.000
_cell.length_c   1.000
_cell.angle_alpha   90.00
_cell.angle_beta   90.00
_cell.angle_gamma   90.00
#
_symmetry.space_group_name_H-M   'P 1'
#
loop_
_entity.id
_entity.type
_entity.pdbx_description
1 polymer ?
#
loop_
_entity_poly.entity_id
_entity_poly.type
_entity_poly.pdbx_seq_one_letter_code
_entity_poly.pdbx_strand_id
1 'polypeptide(L)'
;KMGINPVRIYSGVLMTSLDSSGFHISVLKLPKDQKDLYIQCLDDKTDAPCWPGCSYSLPSEHRNQETPESSLVPEIGRKLDDVDVKILKECLKNACQIIVENEGKLNNLDRGCGDGDCGSTHRKLAS
;
A
#
# COMPACT_ATOMS: atom_id res chain seq x y z
N LYS A 1 -19.25 -12.83 -12.25
CA LYS A 1 -17.88 -13.12 -12.71
C LYS A 1 -17.50 -12.12 -13.81
N MET A 2 -16.38 -11.40 -13.69
CA MET A 2 -16.02 -10.27 -14.58
C MET A 2 -15.37 -10.66 -15.93
N GLY A 3 -15.42 -11.94 -16.34
CA GLY A 3 -14.86 -12.38 -17.63
C GLY A 3 -13.32 -12.32 -17.76
N ILE A 4 -12.61 -12.09 -16.65
CA ILE A 4 -11.14 -12.09 -16.60
C ILE A 4 -10.67 -13.52 -16.28
N ASN A 5 -9.78 -14.06 -17.12
CA ASN A 5 -9.15 -15.37 -16.91
C ASN A 5 -7.64 -15.18 -16.67
N PRO A 6 -7.18 -15.21 -15.41
CA PRO A 6 -5.76 -15.14 -15.09
C PRO A 6 -5.01 -16.33 -15.70
N VAL A 7 -3.94 -16.06 -16.43
CA VAL A 7 -3.09 -17.09 -17.05
C VAL A 7 -1.74 -17.24 -16.34
N ARG A 8 -1.37 -16.26 -15.51
CA ARG A 8 -0.18 -16.24 -14.66
C ARG A 8 -0.47 -15.36 -13.45
N ILE A 9 0.00 -15.75 -12.27
CA ILE A 9 -0.17 -15.00 -11.02
C ILE A 9 1.18 -14.95 -10.31
N TYR A 10 1.57 -13.75 -9.89
CA TYR A 10 2.72 -13.51 -9.00
C TYR A 10 2.17 -12.97 -7.68
N SER A 11 2.53 -13.63 -6.57
CA SER A 11 2.07 -13.24 -5.24
C SER A 11 3.24 -13.30 -4.27
N GLY A 12 3.44 -12.23 -3.51
CA GLY A 12 4.53 -12.10 -2.55
C GLY A 12 4.75 -10.66 -2.12
N VAL A 13 5.81 -10.45 -1.35
CA VAL A 13 6.22 -9.12 -0.90
C VAL A 13 7.04 -8.45 -2.01
N LEU A 14 6.33 -7.90 -3.01
CA LEU A 14 6.95 -7.32 -4.21
C LEU A 14 7.25 -5.82 -4.04
N MET A 15 6.29 -5.09 -3.48
CA MET A 15 6.39 -3.66 -3.21
C MET A 15 5.64 -3.38 -1.92
N THR A 16 6.33 -2.86 -0.91
CA THR A 16 5.77 -2.53 0.40
C THR A 16 5.73 -1.02 0.61
N SER A 17 4.87 -0.59 1.53
CA SER A 17 4.84 0.80 2.01
C SER A 17 5.06 0.80 3.52
N LEU A 18 6.33 0.68 3.94
CA LEU A 18 6.74 0.55 5.34
C LEU A 18 5.94 -0.58 6.03
N ASP A 19 5.29 -0.27 7.16
CA ASP A 19 4.53 -1.19 7.99
C ASP A 19 3.01 -1.11 7.72
N SER A 20 2.61 -0.65 6.53
CA SER A 20 1.19 -0.54 6.16
C SER A 20 0.53 -1.92 6.13
N SER A 21 -0.65 -2.04 6.76
CA SER A 21 -1.51 -3.21 6.69
C SER A 21 -2.40 -3.13 5.44
N GLY A 22 -1.85 -3.57 4.31
CA GLY A 22 -2.56 -3.57 3.02
C GLY A 22 -1.94 -4.52 2.00
N PHE A 23 -2.62 -4.70 0.88
CA PHE A 23 -2.09 -5.43 -0.27
C PHE A 23 -2.40 -4.68 -1.56
N HIS A 24 -1.56 -4.89 -2.57
CA HIS A 24 -1.68 -4.28 -3.88
C HIS A 24 -2.09 -5.34 -4.90
N ILE A 25 -3.11 -5.04 -5.72
CA ILE A 25 -3.48 -5.89 -6.86
C ILE A 25 -3.14 -5.12 -8.14
N SER A 26 -2.33 -5.73 -9.00
CA SER A 26 -2.02 -5.21 -10.33
C SER A 26 -2.47 -6.22 -11.39
N VAL A 27 -3.16 -5.75 -12.42
CA VAL A 27 -3.65 -6.60 -13.52
C VAL A 27 -3.01 -6.16 -14.84
N LEU A 28 -2.28 -7.08 -15.46
CA LEU A 28 -1.67 -6.87 -16.78
C LEU A 28 -2.51 -7.57 -17.85
N LYS A 29 -3.06 -6.81 -18.80
CA LYS A 29 -3.75 -7.37 -19.97
C LYS A 29 -2.72 -7.80 -21.00
N LEU A 30 -2.74 -9.08 -21.38
CA LEU A 30 -1.86 -9.62 -22.41
C LEU A 30 -2.49 -9.47 -23.80
N PRO A 31 -1.76 -8.97 -24.82
CA PRO A 31 -2.18 -9.03 -26.21
C PRO A 31 -2.36 -10.49 -26.66
N LYS A 32 -3.39 -10.79 -27.47
CA LYS A 32 -3.73 -12.17 -27.86
C LYS A 32 -2.64 -12.82 -28.69
N ASP A 33 -1.99 -12.04 -29.54
CA ASP A 33 -0.95 -12.42 -30.50
C ASP A 33 0.44 -12.57 -29.87
N GLN A 34 0.68 -11.92 -28.73
CA GLN A 34 1.99 -11.93 -28.05
C GLN A 34 1.94 -12.51 -26.64
N LYS A 35 0.81 -13.10 -26.24
CA LYS A 35 0.57 -13.63 -24.91
C LYS A 35 1.74 -14.49 -24.40
N ASP A 36 2.19 -15.44 -25.23
CA ASP A 36 3.22 -16.40 -24.83
C ASP A 36 4.60 -15.74 -24.71
N LEU A 37 4.91 -14.76 -25.58
CA LEU A 37 6.13 -13.96 -25.48
C LEU A 37 6.16 -13.17 -24.16
N TYR A 38 5.06 -12.50 -23.79
CA TYR A 38 4.99 -11.76 -22.52
C TYR A 38 5.14 -12.67 -21.30
N ILE A 39 4.49 -13.84 -21.31
CA ILE A 39 4.62 -14.81 -20.22
C ILE A 39 6.07 -15.27 -20.12
N GLN A 40 6.69 -15.63 -21.26
CA GLN A 40 8.10 -16.03 -21.30
C GLN A 40 9.01 -14.94 -20.75
N CYS A 41 8.87 -13.69 -21.19
CA CYS A 41 9.68 -12.58 -20.68
C CYS A 41 9.51 -12.36 -19.16
N LEU A 42 8.32 -12.58 -18.60
CA LEU A 42 8.09 -12.44 -17.16
C LEU A 42 8.70 -13.60 -16.35
N ASP A 43 8.79 -14.77 -16.97
CA ASP A 43 9.29 -16.02 -16.40
C ASP A 43 10.81 -16.20 -16.57
N ASP A 44 11.42 -15.50 -17.53
CA ASP A 44 12.83 -15.60 -17.84
C ASP A 44 13.72 -15.28 -16.61
N LYS A 45 14.86 -15.97 -16.54
CA LYS A 45 15.83 -15.76 -15.46
C LYS A 45 16.36 -14.33 -15.52
N THR A 46 16.51 -13.74 -14.36
CA THR A 46 17.04 -12.39 -14.19
C THR A 46 17.87 -12.33 -12.92
N ASP A 47 18.85 -11.44 -12.92
CA ASP A 47 19.67 -11.12 -11.74
C ASP A 47 19.03 -10.02 -10.88
N ALA A 48 17.81 -9.57 -11.22
CA ALA A 48 17.07 -8.59 -10.44
C ALA A 48 16.72 -9.17 -9.05
N PRO A 49 17.22 -8.58 -7.94
CA PRO A 49 17.23 -9.21 -6.62
C PRO A 49 15.85 -9.47 -6.01
N CYS A 50 14.84 -8.72 -6.44
CA CYS A 50 13.48 -8.80 -5.91
C CYS A 50 12.45 -9.22 -6.97
N TRP A 51 12.88 -9.59 -8.18
CA TRP A 51 11.94 -10.14 -9.16
C TRP A 51 11.69 -11.61 -8.83
N PRO A 52 10.44 -12.01 -8.56
CA PRO A 52 10.14 -13.37 -8.13
C PRO A 52 10.40 -14.41 -9.24
N GLY A 53 10.33 -14.00 -10.51
CA GLY A 53 10.43 -14.87 -11.68
C GLY A 53 9.47 -16.07 -11.61
N CYS A 54 9.88 -17.18 -12.24
CA CYS A 54 9.17 -18.48 -12.20
C CYS A 54 8.91 -19.02 -10.79
N SER A 55 9.71 -18.63 -9.79
CA SER A 55 9.74 -19.28 -8.48
C SER A 55 8.47 -19.07 -7.67
N TYR A 56 7.74 -17.98 -7.93
CA TYR A 56 6.46 -17.65 -7.28
C TYR A 56 5.25 -17.92 -8.16
N SER A 57 5.44 -18.61 -9.28
CA SER A 57 4.28 -19.00 -10.06
C SER A 57 3.51 -20.08 -9.35
N LEU A 58 2.41 -19.69 -8.72
CA LEU A 58 1.47 -20.64 -8.16
C LEU A 58 0.76 -21.34 -9.34
N PRO A 59 0.70 -22.69 -9.37
CA PRO A 59 -0.27 -23.39 -10.20
C PRO A 59 -1.65 -22.80 -9.92
N SER A 60 -2.53 -22.72 -10.93
CA SER A 60 -3.89 -22.17 -10.75
C SER A 60 -4.78 -23.04 -9.82
N GLU A 61 -4.21 -24.03 -9.16
CA GLU A 61 -4.88 -24.85 -8.17
C GLU A 61 -5.06 -24.00 -6.91
N HIS A 62 -6.31 -23.57 -6.72
CA HIS A 62 -6.79 -22.84 -5.56
C HIS A 62 -6.32 -23.50 -4.27
N ARG A 63 -5.23 -22.99 -3.69
CA ARG A 63 -4.89 -23.28 -2.30
C ARG A 63 -5.51 -22.18 -1.46
N ASN A 64 -6.70 -22.46 -0.94
CA ASN A 64 -7.23 -21.71 0.20
C ASN A 64 -6.21 -21.88 1.33
N GLN A 65 -5.33 -20.89 1.50
CA GLN A 65 -4.59 -20.78 2.74
C GLN A 65 -5.50 -20.07 3.71
N GLU A 66 -5.88 -20.79 4.76
CA GLU A 66 -6.53 -20.21 5.92
C GLU A 66 -5.58 -19.14 6.49
N THR A 67 -6.06 -17.90 6.53
CA THR A 67 -5.38 -16.81 7.22
C THR A 67 -5.24 -17.21 8.69
N PRO A 68 -4.03 -17.26 9.26
CA PRO A 68 -3.91 -17.47 10.70
C PRO A 68 -4.65 -16.32 11.39
N GLU A 69 -5.51 -16.68 12.36
CA GLU A 69 -6.20 -15.71 13.19
C GLU A 69 -5.18 -14.73 13.77
N SER A 70 -5.48 -13.44 13.62
CA SER A 70 -4.70 -12.34 14.18
C SER A 70 -4.45 -12.59 15.67
N SER A 71 -3.24 -13.02 16.01
CA SER A 71 -2.78 -13.06 17.40
C SER A 71 -2.96 -11.67 18.01
N LEU A 72 -3.58 -11.60 19.18
CA LEU A 72 -3.71 -10.38 19.98
C LEU A 72 -2.34 -9.70 20.06
N VAL A 73 -2.20 -8.55 19.41
CA VAL A 73 -0.97 -7.77 19.47
C VAL A 73 -0.76 -7.40 20.93
N PRO A 74 0.38 -7.78 21.56
CA PRO A 74 0.64 -7.39 22.94
C PRO A 74 0.62 -5.87 23.03
N GLU A 75 0.12 -5.35 24.15
CA GLU A 75 0.07 -3.91 24.42
C GLU A 75 1.52 -3.38 24.56
N ILE A 76 2.13 -3.02 23.43
CA ILE A 76 3.49 -2.48 23.36
C ILE A 76 3.37 -0.96 23.33
N GLY A 77 3.88 -0.28 24.37
CA GLY A 77 3.94 1.17 24.38
C GLY A 77 4.06 1.78 25.77
N ARG A 78 4.41 3.07 25.81
CA ARG A 78 4.39 3.86 27.05
C ARG A 78 2.94 4.18 27.42
N LYS A 79 2.55 3.88 28.66
CA LYS A 79 1.30 4.37 29.24
C LYS A 79 1.46 5.87 29.53
N LEU A 80 0.52 6.67 29.03
CA LEU A 80 0.49 8.11 29.26
C LEU A 80 -0.23 8.39 30.58
N ASP A 81 0.33 9.25 31.41
CA ASP A 81 -0.39 9.80 32.56
C ASP A 81 -1.33 10.96 32.14
N ASP A 82 -2.13 11.48 33.08
CA ASP A 82 -3.11 12.53 32.78
C ASP A 82 -2.48 13.82 32.23
N VAL A 83 -1.23 14.10 32.62
CA VAL A 83 -0.49 15.28 32.15
C VAL A 83 -0.03 15.06 30.72
N ASP A 84 0.58 13.91 30.43
CA ASP A 84 1.00 13.49 29.10
C ASP A 84 -0.19 13.47 28.12
N VAL A 85 -1.35 12.96 28.56
CA VAL A 85 -2.59 12.96 27.75
C VAL A 85 -3.04 14.39 27.43
N LYS A 86 -2.97 15.31 28.40
CA LYS A 86 -3.37 16.71 28.18
C LYS A 86 -2.46 17.40 27.18
N ILE A 87 -1.14 17.24 27.33
CA ILE A 87 -0.13 17.81 26.42
C ILE A 87 -0.34 17.25 25.02
N LEU A 88 -0.47 15.93 24.88
CA LEU A 88 -0.69 15.28 23.58
C LEU A 88 -1.95 15.81 22.89
N LYS A 89 -3.05 15.96 23.63
CA LYS A 89 -4.31 16.52 23.10
C LYS A 89 -4.12 17.95 22.59
N GLU A 90 -3.39 18.79 23.32
CA GLU A 90 -3.15 20.18 22.95
C GLU A 90 -2.24 20.27 21.73
N CYS A 91 -1.17 19.47 21.69
CA CYS A 91 -0.30 19.34 20.52
C CYS A 91 -1.07 18.90 19.27
N LEU A 92 -1.92 17.87 19.38
CA LEU A 92 -2.73 17.37 18.26
C LEU A 92 -3.70 18.43 17.75
N LYS A 93 -4.41 19.13 18.64
CA LYS A 93 -5.32 20.22 18.25
C LYS A 93 -4.59 21.33 17.50
N ASN A 94 -3.45 21.77 18.03
CA ASN A 94 -2.65 22.82 17.41
C ASN A 94 -2.11 22.37 16.04
N ALA A 95 -1.63 21.13 15.93
CA ALA A 95 -1.17 20.57 14.66
C ALA A 95 -2.31 20.51 13.62
N CYS A 96 -3.48 20.01 14.00
CA CYS A 96 -4.66 19.99 13.13
C CYS A 96 -5.07 21.40 12.67
N GLN A 97 -5.09 22.37 13.58
CA GLN A 97 -5.42 23.75 13.23
C GLN A 97 -4.43 24.33 12.22
N ILE A 98 -3.12 24.16 12.44
CA ILE A 98 -2.08 24.65 11.54
C ILE A 98 -2.20 23.99 10.16
N ILE A 99 -2.51 22.68 10.09
CA ILE A 99 -2.74 21.96 8.84
C ILE A 99 -3.91 22.59 8.07
N VAL A 100 -5.03 22.83 8.74
CA VAL A 100 -6.22 23.45 8.12
C VAL A 100 -5.90 24.85 7.58
N GLU A 101 -5.18 25.67 8.36
CA GLU A 101 -4.76 27.01 7.96
C GLU A 101 -3.78 27.01 6.77
N ASN A 102 -3.00 25.94 6.61
CA ASN A 102 -1.99 25.81 5.55
C ASN A 102 -2.43 24.94 4.36
N GLU A 103 -3.71 24.59 4.24
CA GLU A 103 -4.24 23.76 3.12
C GLU A 103 -3.71 24.23 1.76
N GLY A 104 -3.88 25.52 1.44
CA GLY A 104 -3.48 26.06 0.15
C GLY A 104 -1.98 25.99 -0.10
N LYS A 105 -1.17 26.21 0.93
CA LYS A 105 0.30 26.11 0.84
C LYS A 105 0.73 24.66 0.58
N LEU A 106 0.11 23.71 1.27
CA LEU A 106 0.39 22.28 1.09
C LEU A 106 0.01 21.80 -0.31
N ASN A 107 -1.18 22.18 -0.80
CA ASN A 107 -1.59 21.90 -2.18
C ASN A 107 -0.64 22.54 -3.20
N ASN A 108 -0.15 23.76 -2.95
CA ASN A 108 0.79 24.43 -3.85
C ASN A 108 2.15 23.73 -3.92
N LEU A 109 2.67 23.23 -2.80
CA LEU A 109 3.91 22.45 -2.77
C LEU A 109 3.74 21.11 -3.49
N ASP A 110 2.61 20.44 -3.25
CA ASP A 110 2.30 19.14 -3.83
C ASP A 110 2.17 19.18 -5.36
N ARG A 111 1.63 20.27 -5.93
CA ARG A 111 1.57 20.47 -7.40
C ARG A 111 2.92 20.40 -8.11
N GLY A 112 4.04 20.54 -7.40
CA GLY A 112 5.37 20.44 -8.01
C GLY A 112 5.71 19.05 -8.55
N CYS A 113 5.16 17.98 -7.95
CA CYS A 113 5.43 16.60 -8.36
C CYS A 113 4.28 15.61 -8.07
N GLY A 114 3.15 16.11 -7.56
CA GLY A 114 1.94 15.36 -7.21
C GLY A 114 0.69 15.90 -7.90
N ASP A 115 -0.49 15.53 -7.40
CA ASP A 115 -1.79 15.93 -7.97
C ASP A 115 -2.38 17.21 -7.35
N GLY A 116 -1.73 17.74 -6.30
CA GLY A 116 -2.06 19.02 -5.71
C GLY A 116 -3.21 18.97 -4.72
N ASP A 117 -3.50 17.78 -4.16
CA ASP A 117 -4.60 17.55 -3.21
C ASP A 117 -4.15 17.34 -1.77
N CYS A 118 -2.83 17.26 -1.52
CA CYS A 118 -2.26 16.91 -0.21
C CYS A 118 -2.85 17.73 0.96
N GLY A 119 -2.91 19.06 0.82
CA GLY A 119 -3.51 19.94 1.82
C GLY A 119 -5.00 19.71 2.02
N SER A 120 -5.75 19.49 0.94
CA SER A 120 -7.19 19.22 1.03
C SER A 120 -7.48 17.85 1.65
N THR A 121 -6.63 16.87 1.40
CA THR A 121 -6.67 15.54 2.03
C THR A 121 -6.38 15.64 3.54
N HIS A 122 -5.32 16.34 3.93
CA HIS A 122 -4.99 16.53 5.35
C HIS A 122 -6.04 17.38 6.10
N ARG A 123 -6.60 18.42 5.46
CA ARG A 123 -7.69 19.22 6.05
C ARG A 123 -8.88 18.34 6.44
N LYS A 124 -9.31 17.43 5.57
CA LYS A 124 -10.45 16.53 5.84
C LYS A 124 -10.22 15.61 7.06
N LEU A 125 -8.96 15.26 7.33
CA LEU A 125 -8.59 14.46 8.49
C LEU A 125 -8.43 15.29 9.76
N ALA A 126 -8.05 16.56 9.61
CA ALA A 126 -7.80 17.49 10.71
C ALA A 126 -9.07 18.20 11.23
N SER A 127 -10.12 18.29 10.40
CA SER A 127 -11.43 18.88 10.73
C SER A 127 -12.35 17.90 11.43
#